data_AF-A0A3N4SHX9-F1
#
_entry.id   AF-A0A3N4SHX9-F1
#
_cell.length_a   1.000
_cell.length_b   1.000
_cell.length_c   1.000
_cell.angle_alpha   90.00
_cell.angle_beta   90.00
_cell.angle_gamma   90.00
#
_symmetry.space_group_name_H-M   'P 1'
#
loop_
_entity.id
_entity.type
_entity.pdbx_description
1 polymer ?
#
loop_
_entity_poly.entity_id
_entity_poly.type
_entity_poly.pdbx_seq_one_letter_code
_entity_poly.pdbx_strand_id
1 'polypeptide(L)'
;MLDTDALAAWLGNELPTRPGLLNFFHLDPDLPYEEYRQLHMSESGVCRVIPADPARAVETTAPEPARSYPAMPVHAAEVTMLPDCWDVEDEDVEFDGDQHWGATSLILGELGDLDGNTAGSHCAFGWPDTSYTLKVTSRDADGPAVHLLQLAEDTELGWGWGDAGTLYFTIPIKALATGDFSRAVTQVLCC
;
A
#
# COMPACT_ATOMS: atom_id res chain seq x y z
N MET A 1 -0.28 -12.58 2.70
CA MET A 1 0.06 -13.23 1.42
C MET A 1 -1.00 -12.83 0.41
N LEU A 2 -0.61 -12.55 -0.84
CA LEU A 2 -1.53 -12.14 -1.90
C LEU A 2 -1.34 -13.05 -3.12
N ASP A 3 -2.40 -13.73 -3.53
CA ASP A 3 -2.44 -14.50 -4.77
C ASP A 3 -2.76 -13.57 -5.95
N THR A 4 -1.74 -13.25 -6.73
CA THR A 4 -1.85 -12.36 -7.89
C THR A 4 -2.44 -13.05 -9.12
N ASP A 5 -2.42 -14.39 -9.18
CA ASP A 5 -3.07 -15.15 -10.25
C ASP A 5 -4.60 -15.13 -10.07
N ALA A 6 -5.07 -15.23 -8.83
CA ALA A 6 -6.47 -15.01 -8.50
C ALA A 6 -6.93 -13.60 -8.93
N LEU A 7 -6.02 -12.62 -8.89
CA LEU A 7 -6.28 -11.24 -9.31
C LEU A 7 -6.06 -10.97 -10.81
N ALA A 8 -5.47 -11.91 -11.56
CA ALA A 8 -4.92 -11.65 -12.89
C ALA A 8 -5.95 -11.21 -13.93
N ALA A 9 -7.21 -11.63 -13.79
CA ALA A 9 -8.29 -11.20 -14.67
C ALA A 9 -8.59 -9.69 -14.53
N TRP A 10 -8.31 -9.09 -13.37
CA TRP A 10 -8.55 -7.69 -13.07
C TRP A 10 -7.31 -6.81 -13.24
N LEU A 11 -6.13 -7.35 -12.91
CA LEU A 11 -4.87 -6.58 -12.94
C LEU A 11 -4.38 -6.24 -14.35
N GLY A 12 -4.80 -6.95 -15.39
CA GLY A 12 -4.46 -6.61 -16.78
C GLY A 12 -2.96 -6.33 -17.00
N ASN A 13 -2.62 -5.08 -17.32
CA ASN A 13 -1.25 -4.58 -17.51
C ASN A 13 -0.66 -3.88 -16.26
N GLU A 14 -1.45 -3.69 -15.19
CA GLU A 14 -1.03 -3.09 -13.91
C GLU A 14 0.06 -3.94 -13.22
N LEU A 15 0.04 -5.25 -13.47
CA LEU A 15 1.04 -6.19 -12.96
C LEU A 15 1.83 -6.82 -14.13
N PRO A 16 2.83 -6.10 -14.69
CA PRO A 16 3.55 -6.52 -15.89
C PRO A 16 4.35 -7.83 -15.66
N THR A 17 4.89 -8.00 -14.45
CA THR A 17 5.50 -9.26 -14.01
C THR A 17 4.52 -9.99 -13.14
N ARG A 18 4.13 -11.22 -13.50
CA ARG A 18 3.13 -12.02 -12.77
C ARG A 18 3.82 -13.05 -11.87
N PRO A 19 4.15 -12.71 -10.61
CA PRO A 19 4.83 -13.63 -9.70
C PRO A 19 3.96 -14.81 -9.24
N GLY A 20 2.65 -14.77 -9.48
CA GLY A 20 1.69 -15.75 -8.97
C GLY A 20 1.35 -15.47 -7.51
N LEU A 21 2.36 -15.43 -6.63
CA LEU A 21 2.19 -15.19 -5.20
C LEU A 21 3.13 -14.08 -4.69
N LEU A 22 2.63 -13.17 -3.87
CA LEU A 22 3.42 -12.17 -3.15
C LEU A 22 3.29 -12.33 -1.64
N ASN A 23 4.42 -12.40 -0.95
CA ASN A 23 4.48 -12.39 0.51
C ASN A 23 4.96 -11.03 0.99
N PHE A 24 4.22 -10.44 1.92
CA PHE A 24 4.49 -9.13 2.49
C PHE A 24 4.93 -9.31 3.94
N PHE A 25 6.06 -8.71 4.28
CA PHE A 25 6.63 -8.74 5.62
C PHE A 25 6.89 -7.31 6.07
N HIS A 26 6.46 -7.00 7.29
CA HIS A 26 6.72 -5.75 7.98
C HIS A 26 7.24 -6.07 9.38
N LEU A 27 8.29 -5.37 9.80
CA LEU A 27 8.86 -5.48 11.14
C LEU A 27 7.98 -4.67 12.09
N ASP A 28 7.22 -5.36 12.95
CA ASP A 28 6.42 -4.75 14.02
C ASP A 28 6.85 -5.35 15.37
N PRO A 29 7.91 -4.82 16.00
CA PRO A 29 8.47 -5.39 17.19
C PRO A 29 7.69 -4.96 18.43
N ASP A 30 7.29 -5.93 19.24
CA ASP A 30 6.62 -5.72 20.53
C ASP A 30 7.61 -5.23 21.59
N LEU A 31 8.00 -3.96 21.49
CA LEU A 31 8.99 -3.34 22.35
C LEU A 31 8.42 -2.14 23.10
N PRO A 32 8.91 -1.85 24.32
CA PRO A 32 8.65 -0.57 24.97
C PRO A 32 9.07 0.60 24.06
N TYR A 33 8.32 1.69 24.12
CA TYR A 33 8.54 2.86 23.26
C TYR A 33 9.99 3.38 23.23
N GLU A 34 10.68 3.37 24.37
CA GLU A 34 12.08 3.85 24.45
C GLU A 34 13.09 2.97 23.70
N GLU A 35 12.77 1.69 23.51
CA GLU A 35 13.56 0.77 22.69
C GLU A 35 13.11 0.86 21.23
N TYR A 36 11.79 0.90 20.99
CA TYR A 36 11.20 1.04 19.67
C TYR A 36 11.71 2.28 18.92
N ARG A 37 11.75 3.44 19.58
CA ARG A 37 12.21 4.71 18.98
C ARG A 37 13.70 4.71 18.56
N GLN A 38 14.49 3.74 19.03
CA GLN A 38 15.89 3.56 18.63
C GLN A 38 16.01 2.78 17.32
N LEU A 39 14.94 2.08 16.91
CA LEU A 39 14.92 1.35 15.65
C LEU A 39 14.81 2.32 14.47
N HIS A 40 15.68 2.14 13.50
CA HIS A 40 15.62 2.88 12.24
C HIS A 40 14.55 2.27 11.34
N MET A 41 13.28 2.58 11.65
CA MET A 41 12.09 2.08 10.94
C MET A 41 12.01 2.53 9.46
N SER A 42 12.94 3.38 9.01
CA SER A 42 13.10 3.80 7.61
C SER A 42 14.16 3.01 6.82
N GLU A 43 14.87 2.07 7.44
CA GLU A 43 15.91 1.29 6.78
C GLU A 43 15.36 0.13 5.93
N SER A 44 16.15 -0.31 4.93
CA SER A 44 15.73 -1.33 3.98
C SER A 44 15.36 -2.68 4.61
N GLY A 45 15.64 -2.94 5.88
CA GLY A 45 15.34 -4.21 6.56
C GLY A 45 13.94 -4.30 7.18
N VAL A 46 13.21 -3.19 7.26
CA VAL A 46 11.94 -3.10 7.99
C VAL A 46 10.77 -3.70 7.21
N CYS A 47 10.90 -3.79 5.89
CA CYS A 47 9.91 -4.43 5.03
C CYS A 47 10.57 -5.29 3.95
N ARG A 48 9.89 -6.39 3.59
CA ARG A 48 10.21 -7.20 2.43
C ARG A 48 8.94 -7.61 1.71
N VAL A 49 8.94 -7.46 0.39
CA VAL A 49 7.96 -8.09 -0.50
C VAL A 49 8.69 -9.17 -1.29
N ILE A 50 8.27 -10.43 -1.13
CA ILE A 50 8.95 -11.59 -1.69
C ILE A 50 7.99 -12.34 -2.62
N PRO A 51 8.28 -12.40 -3.93
CA PRO A 51 7.54 -13.25 -4.83
C PRO A 51 7.82 -14.72 -4.51
N ALA A 52 6.78 -15.54 -4.54
CA ALA A 52 6.88 -16.98 -4.34
C ALA A 52 6.27 -17.70 -5.54
N ASP A 53 6.88 -18.81 -5.92
CA ASP A 53 6.33 -19.69 -6.95
C ASP A 53 5.19 -20.51 -6.32
N PRO A 54 3.92 -20.31 -6.72
CA PRO A 54 2.78 -21.00 -6.11
C PRO A 54 2.84 -22.52 -6.31
N ALA A 55 3.53 -23.03 -7.35
CA ALA A 55 3.70 -24.46 -7.56
C ALA A 55 4.72 -25.10 -6.58
N ARG A 56 5.53 -24.28 -5.91
CA ARG A 56 6.58 -24.72 -4.98
C ARG A 56 6.43 -24.15 -3.58
N ALA A 57 5.51 -23.22 -3.37
CA ALA A 57 5.22 -22.61 -2.09
C ALA A 57 4.70 -23.69 -1.12
N VAL A 58 5.25 -23.70 0.09
CA VAL A 58 4.83 -24.62 1.15
C VAL A 58 4.47 -23.78 2.36
N GLU A 59 3.29 -24.00 2.90
CA GLU A 59 2.87 -23.38 4.14
C GLU A 59 3.85 -23.75 5.26
N THR A 60 4.40 -22.73 5.89
CA THR A 60 5.42 -22.88 6.92
C THR A 60 4.99 -22.06 8.13
N THR A 61 5.15 -22.63 9.32
CA THR A 61 4.90 -21.91 10.57
C THR A 61 5.81 -20.69 10.65
N ALA A 62 5.25 -19.54 11.03
CA ALA A 62 6.03 -18.33 11.25
C ALA A 62 7.15 -18.62 12.28
N PRO A 63 8.39 -18.20 12.03
CA PRO A 63 9.47 -18.41 12.97
C PRO A 63 9.27 -17.54 14.22
N GLU A 64 9.52 -18.08 15.41
CA GLU A 64 9.55 -17.28 16.65
C GLU A 64 10.58 -16.13 16.53
N PRO A 65 10.27 -14.90 16.98
CA PRO A 65 9.07 -14.47 17.73
C PRO A 65 7.97 -13.85 16.84
N ALA A 66 7.92 -14.14 15.54
CA ALA A 66 6.96 -13.53 14.63
C ALA A 66 5.52 -13.91 15.01
N ARG A 67 4.67 -12.90 15.17
CA ARG A 67 3.22 -13.09 15.39
C ARG A 67 2.56 -13.56 14.09
N SER A 68 1.73 -14.60 14.18
CA SER A 68 0.85 -15.00 13.07
C SER A 68 -0.59 -14.62 13.39
N TYR A 69 -1.23 -13.87 12.49
CA TYR A 69 -2.66 -13.61 12.55
C TYR A 69 -3.44 -14.74 11.86
N PRO A 70 -4.69 -15.00 12.26
CA PRO A 70 -5.55 -15.93 11.55
C PRO A 70 -5.64 -15.57 10.06
N ALA A 71 -5.55 -16.58 9.19
CA ALA A 71 -5.78 -16.36 7.77
C ALA A 71 -7.21 -15.88 7.56
N MET A 72 -7.36 -14.67 7.01
CA MET A 72 -8.65 -14.12 6.63
C MET A 72 -8.78 -14.18 5.11
N PRO A 73 -9.78 -14.92 4.58
CA PRO A 73 -10.02 -14.93 3.14
C PRO A 73 -10.55 -13.56 2.71
N VAL A 74 -9.81 -12.89 1.85
CA VAL A 74 -10.26 -11.69 1.14
C VAL A 74 -10.78 -12.10 -0.23
N HIS A 75 -11.75 -11.35 -0.75
CA HIS A 75 -12.21 -11.49 -2.12
C HIS A 75 -11.89 -10.21 -2.88
N ALA A 76 -11.67 -10.33 -4.18
CA ALA A 76 -11.59 -9.17 -5.03
C ALA A 76 -12.99 -8.79 -5.51
N ALA A 77 -13.25 -7.49 -5.57
CA ALA A 77 -14.44 -6.91 -6.18
C ALA A 77 -14.00 -5.98 -7.31
N GLU A 78 -14.76 -5.96 -8.40
CA GLU A 78 -14.58 -4.94 -9.44
C GLU A 78 -15.05 -3.60 -8.88
N VAL A 79 -14.12 -2.68 -8.74
CA VAL A 79 -14.38 -1.32 -8.29
C VAL A 79 -13.64 -0.34 -9.19
N THR A 80 -14.30 0.75 -9.55
CA THR A 80 -13.63 1.89 -10.16
C THR A 80 -13.00 2.71 -9.04
N MET A 81 -11.69 2.59 -8.88
CA MET A 81 -10.92 3.42 -7.97
C MET A 81 -10.60 4.73 -8.68
N LEU A 82 -10.94 5.86 -8.07
CA LEU A 82 -10.46 7.17 -8.50
C LEU A 82 -9.23 7.52 -7.67
N PRO A 83 -8.30 8.34 -8.20
CA PRO A 83 -7.22 8.88 -7.39
C PRO A 83 -7.79 9.59 -6.16
N ASP A 84 -7.17 9.38 -5.00
CA ASP A 84 -7.42 10.26 -3.87
C ASP A 84 -6.93 11.67 -4.25
N CYS A 85 -7.74 12.70 -3.95
CA CYS A 85 -7.43 14.08 -4.27
C CYS A 85 -6.09 14.57 -3.69
N TRP A 86 -5.58 13.91 -2.66
CA TRP A 86 -4.32 14.24 -2.02
C TRP A 86 -3.13 13.45 -2.58
N ASP A 87 -3.38 12.38 -3.35
CA ASP A 87 -2.34 11.54 -3.97
C ASP A 87 -2.03 11.89 -5.43
N VAL A 88 -2.67 12.94 -5.98
CA VAL A 88 -2.42 13.44 -7.34
C VAL A 88 -1.40 14.59 -7.37
N GLU A 89 -0.64 14.68 -8.46
CA GLU A 89 0.16 15.86 -8.82
C GLU A 89 -0.51 16.71 -9.90
N ASP A 90 -0.08 17.97 -10.02
CA ASP A 90 -0.59 18.90 -11.03
C ASP A 90 -0.38 18.41 -12.47
N GLU A 91 0.66 17.59 -12.71
CA GLU A 91 0.93 17.03 -14.04
C GLU A 91 0.12 15.75 -14.36
N ASP A 92 -0.63 15.21 -13.41
CA ASP A 92 -1.38 13.96 -13.60
C ASP A 92 -2.73 14.16 -14.31
N VAL A 93 -3.28 15.37 -14.20
CA VAL A 93 -4.57 15.74 -14.82
C VAL A 93 -4.49 17.15 -15.39
N GLU A 94 -5.10 17.37 -16.55
CA GLU A 94 -5.25 18.72 -17.08
C GLU A 94 -6.33 19.47 -16.29
N PHE A 95 -6.04 20.71 -15.87
CA PHE A 95 -7.00 21.57 -15.17
C PHE A 95 -6.88 23.03 -15.62
N ASP A 96 -7.96 23.79 -15.41
CA ASP A 96 -7.97 25.24 -15.63
C ASP A 96 -7.40 25.97 -14.40
N GLY A 97 -6.19 26.51 -14.54
CA GLY A 97 -5.48 27.23 -13.48
C GLY A 97 -6.15 28.55 -13.05
N ASP A 98 -7.10 29.09 -13.82
CA ASP A 98 -7.90 30.25 -13.42
C ASP A 98 -9.06 29.84 -12.49
N GLN A 99 -9.45 28.56 -12.49
CA GLN A 99 -10.55 28.01 -11.69
C GLN A 99 -10.06 27.17 -10.50
N HIS A 100 -8.92 26.49 -10.65
CA HIS A 100 -8.38 25.57 -9.67
C HIS A 100 -6.92 25.92 -9.37
N TRP A 101 -6.53 25.86 -8.10
CA TRP A 101 -5.16 26.16 -7.68
C TRP A 101 -4.18 24.99 -7.87
N GLY A 102 -4.67 23.85 -8.36
CA GLY A 102 -3.91 22.61 -8.58
C GLY A 102 -4.85 21.44 -8.88
N ALA A 103 -4.28 20.29 -9.26
CA ALA A 103 -5.02 19.05 -9.50
C ALA A 103 -5.86 18.64 -8.28
N THR A 104 -5.31 18.74 -7.07
CA THR A 104 -6.03 18.49 -5.82
C THR A 104 -7.29 19.36 -5.69
N SER A 105 -7.21 20.63 -6.07
CA SER A 105 -8.36 21.54 -6.03
C SER A 105 -9.47 21.16 -7.00
N LEU A 106 -9.12 20.62 -8.17
CA LEU A 106 -10.09 20.11 -9.13
C LEU A 106 -10.81 18.90 -8.55
N ILE A 107 -10.05 17.91 -8.07
CA ILE A 107 -10.63 16.67 -7.56
C ILE A 107 -11.46 16.92 -6.30
N LEU A 108 -11.00 17.77 -5.38
CA LEU A 108 -11.80 18.19 -4.22
C LEU A 108 -13.10 18.89 -4.64
N GLY A 109 -13.04 19.76 -5.65
CA GLY A 109 -14.23 20.43 -6.17
C GLY A 109 -15.29 19.46 -6.72
N GLU A 110 -14.84 18.40 -7.39
CA GLU A 110 -15.72 17.36 -7.96
C GLU A 110 -16.19 16.33 -6.93
N LEU A 111 -15.35 15.96 -5.96
CA LEU A 111 -15.67 14.95 -4.94
C LEU A 111 -16.37 15.52 -3.69
N GLY A 112 -16.41 16.84 -3.52
CA GLY A 112 -17.14 17.53 -2.44
C GLY A 112 -16.38 17.59 -1.11
N ASP A 113 -17.11 17.57 0.01
CA ASP A 113 -16.60 17.77 1.37
C ASP A 113 -15.80 16.56 1.94
N LEU A 114 -14.94 15.93 1.14
CA LEU A 114 -14.00 14.93 1.65
C LEU A 114 -12.96 15.61 2.54
N ASP A 115 -12.84 15.15 3.79
CA ASP A 115 -11.87 15.64 4.77
C ASP A 115 -10.44 15.10 4.55
N GLY A 116 -10.26 14.29 3.49
CA GLY A 116 -8.99 13.67 3.14
C GLY A 116 -8.60 12.50 4.04
N ASN A 117 -9.54 11.95 4.81
CA ASN A 117 -9.36 10.68 5.50
C ASN A 117 -10.30 9.62 4.92
N THR A 118 -9.83 8.95 3.88
CA THR A 118 -10.51 7.83 3.23
C THR A 118 -10.02 6.48 3.74
N ALA A 119 -8.90 6.46 4.46
CA ALA A 119 -8.29 5.25 4.98
C ALA A 119 -9.18 4.54 6.01
N GLY A 120 -9.39 3.23 5.79
CA GLY A 120 -10.21 2.39 6.67
C GLY A 120 -10.55 1.02 6.10
N SER A 121 -10.19 0.76 4.84
CA SER A 121 -10.36 -0.55 4.20
C SER A 121 -9.02 -1.21 3.92
N HIS A 122 -9.03 -2.54 3.73
CA HIS A 122 -7.91 -3.26 3.15
C HIS A 122 -8.07 -3.27 1.63
N CYS A 123 -7.03 -2.92 0.87
CA CYS A 123 -7.07 -2.97 -0.59
C CYS A 123 -5.73 -3.40 -1.18
N ALA A 124 -5.75 -3.97 -2.38
CA ALA A 124 -4.54 -4.39 -3.08
C ALA A 124 -4.59 -3.86 -4.52
N PHE A 125 -3.49 -3.26 -4.97
CA PHE A 125 -3.41 -2.51 -6.22
C PHE A 125 -4.43 -1.36 -6.31
N GLY A 126 -4.53 -0.72 -7.48
CA GLY A 126 -5.35 0.48 -7.66
C GLY A 126 -4.84 1.69 -6.86
N TRP A 127 -5.69 2.69 -6.67
CA TRP A 127 -5.36 3.87 -5.87
C TRP A 127 -5.49 3.56 -4.38
N PRO A 128 -4.52 3.94 -3.54
CA PRO A 128 -4.67 3.79 -2.10
C PRO A 128 -5.67 4.80 -1.55
N ASP A 129 -6.33 4.45 -0.44
CA ASP A 129 -6.97 5.44 0.40
C ASP A 129 -5.90 6.27 1.11
N THR A 130 -6.21 7.48 1.56
CA THR A 130 -5.26 8.33 2.28
C THR A 130 -5.72 8.63 3.70
N SER A 131 -4.75 8.73 4.61
CA SER A 131 -4.99 9.16 6.00
C SER A 131 -4.59 10.62 6.13
N TYR A 132 -5.57 11.51 6.36
CA TYR A 132 -5.36 12.94 6.62
C TYR A 132 -4.51 13.66 5.58
N THR A 133 -4.86 13.52 4.29
CA THR A 133 -4.20 14.24 3.18
C THR A 133 -2.73 13.85 2.95
N LEU A 134 -2.25 12.80 3.61
CA LEU A 134 -0.86 12.36 3.48
C LEU A 134 -0.70 11.49 2.22
N LYS A 135 0.20 11.92 1.34
CA LYS A 135 0.58 11.18 0.13
C LYS A 135 1.15 9.81 0.46
N VAL A 136 0.71 8.82 -0.30
CA VAL A 136 1.13 7.42 -0.20
C VAL A 136 2.06 7.05 -1.35
N THR A 137 1.77 7.51 -2.57
CA THR A 137 2.59 7.22 -3.73
C THR A 137 3.61 8.32 -3.97
N SER A 138 4.88 8.03 -3.67
CA SER A 138 5.97 8.97 -3.96
C SER A 138 6.27 9.03 -5.46
N ARG A 139 6.76 10.18 -5.92
CA ARG A 139 7.38 10.33 -7.25
C ARG A 139 8.85 10.68 -7.09
N ASP A 140 9.70 9.89 -7.72
CA ASP A 140 11.13 10.16 -7.82
C ASP A 140 11.60 10.12 -9.29
N ALA A 141 12.92 10.18 -9.50
CA ALA A 141 13.51 10.12 -10.85
C ALA A 141 13.19 8.81 -11.60
N ASP A 142 12.75 7.77 -10.89
CA ASP A 142 12.32 6.50 -11.44
C ASP A 142 10.82 6.44 -11.76
N GLY A 143 10.08 7.51 -11.50
CA GLY A 143 8.66 7.66 -11.80
C GLY A 143 7.78 7.54 -10.56
N PRO A 144 6.44 7.43 -10.72
CA PRO A 144 5.55 7.20 -9.60
C PRO A 144 5.77 5.82 -8.98
N ALA A 145 5.60 5.74 -7.66
CA ALA A 145 5.41 4.48 -6.98
C ALA A 145 4.02 3.91 -7.29
N VAL A 146 3.93 2.59 -7.37
CA VAL A 146 2.69 1.85 -7.54
C VAL A 146 2.28 1.28 -6.19
N HIS A 147 1.02 1.43 -5.83
CA HIS A 147 0.44 0.83 -4.65
C HIS A 147 0.27 -0.68 -4.83
N LEU A 148 0.74 -1.46 -3.85
CA LEU A 148 0.65 -2.93 -3.87
C LEU A 148 -0.40 -3.44 -2.87
N LEU A 149 -0.38 -2.93 -1.64
CA LEU A 149 -1.20 -3.43 -0.55
C LEU A 149 -1.38 -2.35 0.53
N GLN A 150 -2.62 -2.20 1.00
CA GLN A 150 -3.04 -1.38 2.12
C GLN A 150 -3.66 -2.29 3.18
N LEU A 151 -3.20 -2.15 4.42
CA LEU A 151 -3.77 -2.82 5.59
C LEU A 151 -4.17 -1.76 6.62
N ALA A 152 -5.47 -1.49 6.73
CA ALA A 152 -6.01 -0.60 7.75
C ALA A 152 -5.95 -1.25 9.14
N GLU A 153 -6.12 -0.45 10.19
CA GLU A 153 -6.45 -0.98 11.51
C GLU A 153 -7.68 -1.89 11.41
N ASP A 154 -7.64 -3.03 12.10
CA ASP A 154 -8.73 -3.98 12.11
C ASP A 154 -8.83 -4.61 13.50
N THR A 155 -9.78 -4.08 14.27
CA THR A 155 -10.04 -4.55 15.64
C THR A 155 -10.59 -5.97 15.69
N GLU A 156 -11.21 -6.47 14.62
CA GLU A 156 -11.68 -7.87 14.55
C GLU A 156 -10.50 -8.83 14.35
N LEU A 157 -9.51 -8.42 13.57
CA LEU A 157 -8.25 -9.15 13.38
C LEU A 157 -7.25 -8.95 14.53
N GLY A 158 -7.47 -7.93 15.36
CA GLY A 158 -6.63 -7.61 16.51
C GLY A 158 -5.28 -7.02 16.12
N TRP A 159 -5.21 -6.33 14.98
CA TRP A 159 -4.02 -5.58 14.56
C TRP A 159 -4.33 -4.08 14.41
N GLY A 160 -3.28 -3.27 14.45
CA GLY A 160 -3.37 -1.82 14.29
C GLY A 160 -1.98 -1.20 14.26
N TRP A 161 -1.86 -0.03 13.65
CA TRP A 161 -0.58 0.63 13.42
C TRP A 161 -0.58 2.02 14.06
N GLY A 162 0.12 2.19 15.18
CA GLY A 162 0.10 3.46 15.90
C GLY A 162 -1.30 3.83 16.41
N ASP A 163 -1.70 5.09 16.23
CA ASP A 163 -3.03 5.60 16.60
C ASP A 163 -3.98 5.52 15.39
N ALA A 164 -4.72 4.41 15.28
CA ALA A 164 -5.65 4.13 14.19
C ALA A 164 -5.05 4.26 12.77
N GLY A 165 -3.79 3.88 12.61
CA GLY A 165 -3.07 4.02 11.35
C GLY A 165 -3.34 2.94 10.32
N THR A 166 -2.84 3.21 9.11
CA THR A 166 -2.89 2.31 7.96
C THR A 166 -1.47 2.05 7.45
N LEU A 167 -1.18 0.79 7.13
CA LEU A 167 0.09 0.33 6.58
C LEU A 167 -0.02 0.19 5.06
N TYR A 168 0.85 0.87 4.34
CA TYR A 168 0.91 0.85 2.87
C TYR A 168 2.19 0.17 2.41
N PHE A 169 2.09 -0.59 1.33
CA PHE A 169 3.21 -1.11 0.56
C PHE A 169 3.18 -0.51 -0.83
N THR A 170 4.30 0.10 -1.23
CA THR A 170 4.45 0.69 -2.56
C THR A 170 5.76 0.23 -3.20
N ILE A 171 5.85 0.33 -4.52
CA ILE A 171 7.04 -0.07 -5.29
C ILE A 171 7.28 0.92 -6.44
N PRO A 172 8.51 1.37 -6.71
CA PRO A 172 8.79 2.19 -7.88
C PRO A 172 8.34 1.50 -9.18
N ILE A 173 7.67 2.21 -10.09
CA ILE A 173 7.11 1.63 -11.31
C ILE A 173 8.15 0.87 -12.16
N LYS A 174 9.40 1.38 -12.25
CA LYS A 174 10.48 0.69 -12.98
C LYS A 174 10.86 -0.65 -12.33
N ALA A 175 10.84 -0.74 -11.00
CA ALA A 175 11.13 -1.97 -10.30
C ALA A 175 9.99 -2.99 -10.46
N LEU A 176 8.74 -2.52 -10.44
CA LEU A 176 7.58 -3.37 -10.75
C LEU A 176 7.67 -3.94 -12.18
N ALA A 177 8.03 -3.09 -13.14
CA ALA A 177 8.19 -3.47 -14.55
C ALA A 177 9.25 -4.56 -14.76
N THR A 178 10.31 -4.60 -13.94
CA THR A 178 11.37 -5.61 -14.02
C THR A 178 11.17 -6.77 -13.05
N GLY A 179 10.13 -6.74 -12.20
CA GLY A 179 9.87 -7.75 -11.18
C GLY A 179 10.82 -7.68 -9.97
N ASP A 180 11.51 -6.55 -9.76
CA ASP A 180 12.40 -6.33 -8.63
C ASP A 180 11.64 -5.87 -7.38
N PHE A 181 10.93 -6.81 -6.75
CA PHE A 181 10.18 -6.56 -5.51
C PHE A 181 11.06 -6.24 -4.29
N SER A 182 12.39 -6.35 -4.40
CA SER A 182 13.31 -5.93 -3.33
C SER A 182 13.30 -4.42 -3.10
N ARG A 183 12.81 -3.66 -4.08
CA ARG A 183 12.65 -2.20 -4.05
C ARG A 183 11.32 -1.74 -3.43
N ALA A 184 10.45 -2.66 -3.03
CA ALA A 184 9.22 -2.31 -2.33
C ALA A 184 9.54 -1.65 -0.98
N VAL A 185 8.78 -0.61 -0.66
CA VAL A 185 8.87 0.13 0.59
C VAL A 185 7.55 0.05 1.33
N THR A 186 7.59 0.43 2.61
CA THR A 186 6.41 0.48 3.46
C THR A 186 6.32 1.82 4.16
N GLN A 187 5.09 2.27 4.41
CA GLN A 187 4.82 3.47 5.19
C GLN A 187 3.62 3.20 6.10
N VAL A 188 3.72 3.66 7.35
CA VAL A 188 2.58 3.74 8.25
C VAL A 188 2.16 5.19 8.33
N LEU A 189 0.88 5.46 8.09
CA LEU A 189 0.27 6.77 8.29
C LEU A 189 -0.78 6.63 9.39
N CYS A 190 -0.71 7.49 10.42
CA CYS A 190 -1.62 7.51 11.56
C CYS A 190 -1.85 8.96 12.03
N CYS A 191 -2.76 9.17 12.98
CA CYS A 191 -2.97 10.47 13.63
C CYS A 191 -1.75 10.97 14.40
#